data_AF-A0A6M0ACH7-F1
#
_entry.id   AF-A0A6M0ACH7-F1
#
_cell.length_a   1.000
_cell.length_b   1.000
_cell.length_c   1.000
_cell.angle_alpha   90.00
_cell.angle_beta   90.00
_cell.angle_gamma   90.00
#
_symmetry.space_group_name_H-M   'P 1'
#
loop_
_entity.id
_entity.type
_entity.pdbx_description
1 polymer ?
#
loop_
_entity_poly.entity_id
_entity_poly.type
_entity_poly.pdbx_seq_one_letter_code
_entity_poly.pdbx_strand_id
1 'polypeptide(L)'
;MSSLSKLQSRKLGLIELISMGFDVYLKNLKPILLLFCTIYLPLLIILSALNPENQNNPSGLFLASFVVVSIVVNLAGIIYIIALSLITENYLHGRDTSYQSAVQKIVSSLLPLVSIVFIFWINYLLRFMLLIIPGIVYAVNNQYYGLAFILRDQRGKDAFDYSRSSDAARSWGSPP
;
A
#
# COMPACT_ATOMS: atom_id res chain seq x y z
N MET A 1 -2.46 -15.89 24.98
CA MET A 1 -3.09 -15.93 23.63
C MET A 1 -2.30 -15.00 22.71
N SER A 2 -1.83 -15.50 21.57
CA SER A 2 -1.11 -14.68 20.57
C SER A 2 -2.06 -13.69 19.91
N SER A 3 -1.54 -12.54 19.45
CA SER A 3 -2.34 -11.53 18.73
C SER A 3 -3.05 -12.11 17.51
N LEU A 4 -2.42 -13.08 16.83
CA LEU A 4 -3.01 -13.85 15.73
C LEU A 4 -4.28 -14.62 16.14
N SER A 5 -4.25 -15.31 17.29
CA SER A 5 -5.40 -16.08 17.78
C SER A 5 -6.61 -15.20 18.12
N LYS A 6 -6.37 -13.94 18.56
CA LYS A 6 -7.45 -12.97 18.80
C LYS A 6 -8.07 -12.46 17.51
N LEU A 7 -7.26 -12.23 16.47
CA LEU A 7 -7.73 -11.80 15.15
C LEU A 7 -8.59 -12.86 14.46
N GLN A 8 -8.28 -14.15 14.67
CA GLN A 8 -9.01 -15.25 14.04
C GLN A 8 -10.30 -15.63 14.77
N SER A 9 -10.38 -15.39 16.09
CA SER A 9 -11.49 -15.90 16.92
C SER A 9 -12.66 -14.93 17.08
N ARG A 10 -12.47 -13.62 16.86
CA ARG A 10 -13.55 -12.63 17.01
C ARG A 10 -13.29 -11.36 16.20
N LYS A 11 -14.38 -10.64 15.86
CA LYS A 11 -14.28 -9.26 15.34
C LYS A 11 -13.79 -8.34 16.45
N LEU A 12 -12.64 -7.72 16.24
CA LEU A 12 -12.07 -6.75 17.18
C LEU A 12 -12.76 -5.39 17.00
N GLY A 13 -12.98 -4.69 18.12
CA GLY A 13 -13.44 -3.32 18.11
C GLY A 13 -12.36 -2.36 17.60
N LEU A 14 -12.78 -1.15 17.20
CA LEU A 14 -11.89 -0.10 16.68
C LEU A 14 -10.73 0.22 17.65
N ILE A 15 -11.04 0.35 18.95
CA ILE A 15 -10.05 0.65 20.00
C ILE A 15 -9.05 -0.52 20.16
N GLU A 16 -9.53 -1.76 20.07
CA GLU A 16 -8.66 -2.95 20.18
C GLU A 16 -7.72 -3.06 18.98
N LEU A 17 -8.21 -2.73 17.78
CA LEU A 17 -7.38 -2.66 16.56
C LEU A 17 -6.31 -1.59 16.66
N ILE A 18 -6.67 -0.38 17.13
CA ILE A 18 -5.71 0.71 17.33
C ILE A 18 -4.66 0.32 18.37
N SER A 19 -5.08 -0.23 19.51
CA SER A 19 -4.16 -0.67 20.56
C SER A 19 -3.21 -1.76 20.08
N MET A 20 -3.71 -2.75 19.34
CA MET A 20 -2.88 -3.79 18.74
C MET A 20 -1.91 -3.22 17.71
N GLY A 21 -2.38 -2.33 16.83
CA GLY A 21 -1.53 -1.66 15.85
C GLY A 21 -0.41 -0.85 16.50
N PHE A 22 -0.72 -0.17 17.61
CA PHE A 22 0.26 0.60 18.38
C PHE A 22 1.30 -0.30 19.08
N ASP A 23 0.89 -1.46 19.61
CA ASP A 23 1.83 -2.46 20.16
C ASP A 23 2.80 -2.98 19.08
N VAL A 24 2.28 -3.31 17.89
CA VAL A 24 3.10 -3.72 16.75
C VAL A 24 4.08 -2.61 16.36
N TYR A 25 3.60 -1.37 16.27
CA TYR A 25 4.41 -0.21 15.92
C TYR A 25 5.56 0.01 16.90
N LEU A 26 5.27 0.05 18.21
CA LEU A 26 6.30 0.28 19.23
C LEU A 26 7.34 -0.84 19.25
N LYS A 27 6.92 -2.10 19.12
CA LYS A 27 7.83 -3.25 19.12
C LYS A 27 8.68 -3.36 17.86
N ASN A 28 8.24 -2.75 16.77
CA ASN A 28 8.94 -2.73 15.49
C ASN A 28 9.35 -1.31 15.07
N LEU A 29 9.51 -0.41 16.04
CA LEU A 29 9.77 1.02 15.77
C LEU A 29 11.04 1.20 14.94
N LYS A 30 12.11 0.48 15.28
CA LYS A 30 13.41 0.57 14.59
C LYS A 30 13.32 0.20 13.09
N PRO A 31 12.85 -1.01 12.69
CA PRO A 31 12.74 -1.33 11.27
C PRO A 31 11.75 -0.43 10.52
N ILE A 32 10.66 0.00 11.17
CA ILE A 32 9.68 0.94 10.59
C ILE A 32 10.31 2.30 10.31
N LEU A 33 11.04 2.87 11.28
CA LEU A 33 11.74 4.14 11.12
C LEU A 33 12.84 4.05 10.07
N LEU A 34 13.59 2.94 10.03
CA LEU A 34 14.61 2.73 9.00
C LEU A 34 13.99 2.74 7.60
N LEU A 35 12.89 2.00 7.37
CA LEU A 35 12.16 2.04 6.10
C LEU A 35 11.67 3.44 5.75
N PHE A 36 11.12 4.15 6.72
CA PHE A 36 10.65 5.52 6.51
C PHE A 36 11.82 6.44 6.10
N CYS A 37 12.93 6.40 6.84
CA CYS A 37 14.09 7.25 6.60
C CYS A 37 14.83 6.91 5.31
N THR A 38 14.87 5.64 4.88
CA THR A 38 15.63 5.24 3.68
C THR A 38 14.82 5.29 2.40
N ILE A 39 13.52 5.00 2.45
CA ILE A 39 12.67 4.91 1.25
C ILE A 39 11.82 6.16 1.08
N TYR A 40 11.08 6.55 2.12
CA TYR A 40 9.98 7.50 1.95
C TYR A 40 10.37 8.95 2.23
N LEU A 41 11.08 9.19 3.34
CA LEU A 41 11.52 10.53 3.77
C LEU A 41 12.35 11.27 2.71
N PRO A 42 13.33 10.66 2.02
CA PRO A 42 14.12 11.37 1.02
C PRO A 42 13.26 11.88 -0.14
N LEU A 43 12.27 11.08 -0.57
CA LEU A 43 11.36 11.44 -1.65
C LEU A 43 10.41 12.56 -1.23
N LEU A 44 9.95 12.57 0.02
CA LEU A 44 9.15 13.68 0.57
C LEU A 44 9.93 15.00 0.60
N ILE A 45 11.22 14.95 0.97
CA ILE A 45 12.08 16.14 0.96
C ILE A 45 12.23 16.68 -0.46
N ILE A 46 12.49 15.80 -1.44
CA ILE A 46 12.60 16.20 -2.85
C ILE A 46 11.29 16.80 -3.36
N LEU A 47 10.14 16.18 -3.06
CA LEU A 47 8.84 16.69 -3.47
C LEU A 47 8.54 18.07 -2.86
N SER A 48 8.86 18.26 -1.59
CA SER A 48 8.70 19.55 -0.90
C SER A 48 9.57 20.65 -1.55
N ALA A 49 10.82 20.31 -1.90
CA ALA A 49 11.71 21.23 -2.60
C ALA A 49 11.22 21.61 -4.00
N LEU A 50 10.46 20.73 -4.66
CA LEU A 50 9.86 20.95 -5.97
C LEU A 50 8.42 21.48 -5.92
N ASN A 51 7.92 21.88 -4.75
CA ASN A 51 6.54 22.38 -4.64
C ASN A 51 6.37 23.67 -5.47
N PRO A 52 5.46 23.70 -6.47
CA PRO A 52 5.21 24.87 -7.31
C PRO A 52 4.68 26.08 -6.55
N GLU A 53 4.05 25.88 -5.39
CA GLU A 53 3.58 26.99 -4.54
C GLU A 53 4.74 27.83 -3.99
N ASN A 54 5.93 27.24 -3.86
CA ASN A 54 7.13 27.93 -3.41
C ASN A 54 7.80 28.76 -4.52
N GLN A 55 7.25 28.75 -5.74
CA GLN A 55 7.80 29.49 -6.88
C GLN A 55 6.81 30.53 -7.42
N ASN A 56 7.30 31.76 -7.60
CA ASN A 56 6.55 32.78 -8.34
C ASN A 56 6.61 32.46 -9.84
N ASN A 57 5.49 31.95 -10.38
CA ASN A 57 5.28 31.59 -11.79
C ASN A 57 6.16 30.44 -12.31
N PRO A 58 5.85 29.18 -11.91
CA PRO A 58 6.62 28.01 -12.33
C PRO A 58 6.53 27.78 -13.85
N SER A 59 7.68 27.47 -14.47
CA SER A 59 7.73 27.12 -15.89
C SER A 59 7.04 25.78 -16.18
N GLY A 60 6.62 25.55 -17.44
CA GLY A 60 6.00 24.28 -17.84
C GLY A 60 6.89 23.05 -17.59
N LEU A 61 8.21 23.19 -17.76
CA LEU A 61 9.18 22.13 -17.45
C LEU A 61 9.23 21.81 -15.95
N PHE A 62 9.14 22.85 -15.10
CA PHE A 62 9.08 22.68 -13.65
C PHE A 62 7.82 21.92 -13.24
N LEU A 63 6.65 22.30 -13.77
CA LEU A 63 5.38 21.61 -13.52
C LEU A 63 5.43 20.14 -13.96
N ALA A 64 5.97 19.85 -15.15
CA ALA A 64 6.15 18.49 -15.63
C ALA A 64 7.04 17.67 -14.66
N SER A 65 8.13 18.26 -14.18
CA SER A 65 9.05 17.63 -13.24
C SER A 65 8.38 17.35 -11.88
N PHE A 66 7.60 18.31 -11.37
CA PHE A 66 6.81 18.14 -10.16
C PHE A 66 5.79 17.00 -10.28
N VAL A 67 5.08 16.90 -11.41
CA VAL A 67 4.12 15.80 -11.65
C VAL A 67 4.83 14.45 -11.66
N VAL A 68 5.96 14.33 -12.36
CA VAL A 68 6.75 13.09 -12.42
C VAL A 68 7.21 12.68 -11.02
N VAL A 69 7.79 13.61 -10.25
CA VAL A 69 8.24 13.32 -8.87
C VAL A 69 7.07 12.97 -7.96
N SER A 70 5.92 13.62 -8.12
CA SER A 70 4.71 13.29 -7.35
C SER A 70 4.25 11.86 -7.59
N ILE A 71 4.31 11.37 -8.84
CA ILE A 71 4.00 9.98 -9.17
C ILE A 71 4.98 9.03 -8.49
N VAL A 72 6.29 9.33 -8.55
CA VAL A 72 7.33 8.53 -7.90
C VAL A 72 7.12 8.45 -6.38
N VAL A 73 6.79 9.57 -5.73
CA VAL A 73 6.51 9.64 -4.29
C VAL A 73 5.28 8.80 -3.94
N ASN A 74 4.23 8.85 -4.75
CA ASN A 74 3.04 8.01 -4.55
C ASN A 74 3.37 6.51 -4.64
N LEU A 75 4.15 6.10 -5.64
CA LEU A 75 4.61 4.72 -5.77
C LEU A 75 5.44 4.28 -4.55
N ALA A 76 6.33 5.14 -4.07
CA ALA A 76 7.10 4.85 -2.86
C ALA A 76 6.22 4.76 -1.60
N GLY A 77 5.15 5.56 -1.52
CA GLY A 77 4.15 5.47 -0.46
C GLY A 77 3.44 4.12 -0.46
N ILE A 78 3.04 3.61 -1.63
CA ILE A 78 2.46 2.27 -1.77
C ILE A 78 3.46 1.19 -1.29
N ILE A 79 4.72 1.29 -1.71
CA ILE A 79 5.79 0.37 -1.28
C ILE A 79 5.96 0.41 0.24
N TYR A 80 5.93 1.61 0.84
CA TYR A 80 6.05 1.78 2.29
C TYR A 80 4.89 1.12 3.04
N ILE A 81 3.65 1.27 2.59
CA ILE A 81 2.47 0.61 3.18
C ILE A 81 2.60 -0.92 3.11
N ILE A 82 3.12 -1.43 2.00
CA ILE A 82 3.37 -2.86 1.82
C ILE A 82 4.46 -3.35 2.77
N ALA A 83 5.53 -2.57 2.96
CA ALA A 83 6.59 -2.86 3.92
C ALA A 83 6.07 -2.94 5.36
N LEU A 84 5.22 -1.98 5.76
CA LEU A 84 4.56 -2.00 7.07
C LEU A 84 3.68 -3.24 7.26
N SER A 85 2.97 -3.64 6.20
CA SER A 85 2.11 -4.82 6.22
C SER A 85 2.91 -6.11 6.37
N LEU A 86 4.08 -6.22 5.70
CA LEU A 86 5.02 -7.33 5.87
C LEU A 86 5.56 -7.41 7.29
N ILE A 87 6.00 -6.29 7.87
CA ILE A 87 6.47 -6.24 9.26
C ILE A 87 5.37 -6.67 10.23
N THR A 88 4.15 -6.17 10.01
CA THR A 88 2.99 -6.50 10.84
C THR A 88 2.66 -7.99 10.75
N GLU A 89 2.62 -8.56 9.55
CA GLU A 89 2.34 -9.99 9.36
C GLU A 89 3.45 -10.87 9.98
N ASN A 90 4.71 -10.51 9.77
CA ASN A 90 5.84 -11.23 10.34
C ASN A 90 5.77 -11.20 11.88
N TYR A 91 5.50 -10.05 12.48
CA TYR A 91 5.32 -9.92 13.91
C TYR A 91 4.17 -10.80 14.44
N LEU A 92 3.01 -10.78 13.77
CA LEU A 92 1.85 -11.58 14.17
C LEU A 92 2.12 -13.09 14.10
N HIS A 93 2.96 -13.54 13.15
CA HIS A 93 3.37 -14.94 13.01
C HIS A 93 4.65 -15.30 13.78
N GLY A 94 5.25 -14.36 14.53
CA GLY A 94 6.51 -14.59 15.24
C GLY A 94 7.72 -14.83 14.31
N ARG A 95 7.66 -14.34 13.07
CA ARG A 95 8.77 -14.38 12.09
C ARG A 95 9.67 -13.14 12.24
N ASP A 96 10.80 -13.15 11.55
CA ASP A 96 11.74 -12.04 11.54
C ASP A 96 11.11 -10.76 10.96
N THR A 97 11.18 -9.67 11.71
CA THR A 97 10.70 -8.33 11.36
C THR A 97 11.84 -7.39 10.92
N SER A 98 13.02 -7.94 10.64
CA SER A 98 14.19 -7.18 10.25
C SER A 98 13.95 -6.33 8.99
N TYR A 99 14.55 -5.13 9.01
CA TYR A 99 14.57 -4.21 7.87
C TYR A 99 15.08 -4.88 6.59
N GLN A 100 16.15 -5.68 6.71
CA GLN A 100 16.80 -6.35 5.56
C GLN A 100 15.85 -7.33 4.88
N SER A 101 15.14 -8.15 5.66
CA SER A 101 14.16 -9.11 5.14
C SER A 101 13.02 -8.39 4.41
N ALA A 102 12.49 -7.31 4.98
CA ALA A 102 11.45 -6.51 4.37
C ALA A 102 11.90 -5.88 3.04
N VAL A 103 13.08 -5.24 3.02
CA VAL A 103 13.64 -4.63 1.80
C VAL A 103 13.92 -5.68 0.73
N GLN A 104 14.50 -6.82 1.08
CA GLN A 104 14.80 -7.88 0.11
C GLN A 104 13.51 -8.43 -0.53
N LYS A 105 12.46 -8.63 0.26
CA LYS A 105 11.16 -9.09 -0.27
C LYS A 105 10.53 -8.04 -1.20
N ILE A 106 10.62 -6.76 -0.87
CA ILE A 106 10.10 -5.67 -1.69
C ILE A 106 10.88 -5.55 -3.00
N VAL A 107 12.21 -5.51 -2.94
CA VAL A 107 13.07 -5.33 -4.12
C VAL A 107 12.91 -6.50 -5.09
N SER A 108 12.87 -7.73 -4.60
CA SER A 108 12.62 -8.93 -5.42
C SER A 108 11.21 -8.94 -6.05
N SER A 109 10.28 -8.20 -5.47
CA SER A 109 8.88 -8.12 -5.89
C SER A 109 8.56 -6.86 -6.69
N LEU A 110 9.50 -5.94 -6.84
CA LEU A 110 9.23 -4.57 -7.31
C LEU A 110 8.71 -4.54 -8.76
N LEU A 111 9.34 -5.30 -9.66
CA LEU A 111 8.94 -5.35 -11.06
C LEU A 111 7.53 -5.98 -11.25
N PRO A 112 7.23 -7.15 -10.66
CA PRO A 112 5.85 -7.67 -10.62
C PRO A 112 4.84 -6.69 -10.02
N LEU A 113 5.25 -5.95 -8.97
CA LEU A 113 4.38 -5.03 -8.26
C LEU A 113 4.05 -3.77 -9.08
N VAL A 114 5.05 -3.21 -9.78
CA VAL A 114 4.81 -2.13 -10.74
C VAL A 114 3.88 -2.60 -11.86
N SER A 115 4.06 -3.83 -12.33
CA SER A 115 3.22 -4.40 -13.39
C SER A 115 1.76 -4.51 -12.94
N ILE A 116 1.50 -4.98 -11.72
CA ILE A 116 0.13 -5.11 -11.22
C ILE A 116 -0.53 -3.75 -10.95
N VAL A 117 0.24 -2.79 -10.44
CA VAL A 117 -0.21 -1.39 -10.26
C VAL A 117 -0.58 -0.78 -11.61
N PHE A 118 0.22 -1.03 -12.65
CA PHE A 118 -0.06 -0.54 -14.00
C PHE A 118 -1.34 -1.13 -14.60
N ILE A 119 -1.54 -2.45 -14.44
CA ILE A 119 -2.78 -3.13 -14.86
C ILE A 119 -3.99 -2.53 -14.13
N PHE A 120 -3.88 -2.29 -12.83
CA PHE A 120 -4.93 -1.65 -12.04
C PHE A 120 -5.26 -0.26 -12.59
N TRP A 121 -4.26 0.58 -12.84
CA TRP A 121 -4.46 1.94 -13.35
C TRP A 121 -5.13 1.98 -14.73
N ILE A 122 -4.71 1.12 -15.66
CA ILE A 122 -5.36 1.03 -16.98
C ILE A 122 -6.84 0.67 -16.84
N ASN A 123 -7.14 -0.37 -16.05
CA ASN A 123 -8.52 -0.81 -15.87
C ASN A 123 -9.37 0.22 -15.12
N TYR A 124 -8.79 0.86 -14.11
CA TYR A 124 -9.42 1.94 -13.37
C TYR A 124 -9.77 3.11 -14.30
N LEU A 125 -8.80 3.58 -15.09
CA LEU A 125 -8.99 4.71 -16.01
C LEU A 125 -10.05 4.38 -17.07
N LEU A 126 -9.99 3.21 -17.71
CA LEU A 126 -10.97 2.78 -18.70
C LEU A 126 -12.40 2.76 -18.13
N ARG A 127 -12.58 2.20 -16.92
CA ARG A 127 -13.89 2.14 -16.28
C ARG A 127 -14.38 3.51 -15.87
N PHE A 128 -13.49 4.35 -15.35
CA PHE A 128 -13.81 5.72 -14.97
C PHE A 128 -14.22 6.58 -16.18
N MET A 129 -13.56 6.39 -17.33
CA MET A 129 -13.91 7.07 -18.59
C MET A 129 -15.23 6.60 -19.18
N LEU A 130 -15.59 5.32 -19.01
CA LEU A 130 -16.91 4.82 -19.41
C LEU A 130 -18.01 5.43 -18.53
N LEU A 131 -17.87 5.28 -17.21
CA LEU A 131 -18.80 5.78 -16.20
C LEU A 131 -18.04 5.95 -14.86
N ILE A 132 -18.29 7.07 -14.16
CA ILE A 132 -17.63 7.36 -12.88
C ILE A 132 -17.86 6.22 -11.86
N ILE A 133 -19.09 5.70 -11.76
CA ILE A 133 -19.48 4.70 -10.76
C ILE A 133 -18.71 3.36 -10.92
N PRO A 134 -18.66 2.71 -12.10
CA PRO A 134 -17.82 1.53 -12.33
C PRO A 134 -16.33 1.71 -12.00
N GLY A 135 -15.77 2.90 -12.19
CA GLY A 135 -14.40 3.21 -11.79
C GLY A 135 -14.23 3.15 -10.27
N ILE A 136 -15.13 3.80 -9.52
CA ILE A 136 -15.13 3.79 -8.05
C ILE A 136 -15.32 2.37 -7.51
N VAL A 137 -16.32 1.63 -8.02
CA VAL A 137 -16.58 0.25 -7.60
C VAL A 137 -15.36 -0.64 -7.85
N TYR A 138 -14.69 -0.47 -9.00
CA TYR A 138 -13.47 -1.21 -9.31
C TYR A 138 -12.32 -0.87 -8.34
N ALA A 139 -12.13 0.40 -8.00
CA ALA A 139 -11.10 0.82 -7.05
C ALA A 139 -11.32 0.22 -5.66
N VAL A 140 -12.54 0.31 -5.13
CA VAL A 140 -12.91 -0.23 -3.81
C VAL A 140 -12.72 -1.74 -3.76
N ASN A 141 -13.21 -2.45 -4.78
CA ASN A 141 -13.14 -3.92 -4.83
C ASN A 141 -11.71 -4.45 -4.93
N ASN A 142 -10.80 -3.67 -5.50
CA ASN A 142 -9.42 -4.09 -5.72
C ASN A 142 -8.44 -3.41 -4.75
N GLN A 143 -8.87 -2.59 -3.79
CA GLN A 143 -7.98 -1.79 -2.95
C GLN A 143 -6.87 -2.61 -2.21
N TYR A 144 -7.06 -3.91 -2.02
CA TYR A 144 -6.13 -4.80 -1.33
C TYR A 144 -5.28 -5.69 -2.26
N TYR A 145 -5.29 -5.47 -3.58
CA TYR A 145 -4.52 -6.29 -4.53
C TYR A 145 -3.03 -6.32 -4.20
N GLY A 146 -2.45 -5.20 -3.73
CA GLY A 146 -1.03 -5.11 -3.39
C GLY A 146 -0.66 -5.94 -2.16
N LEU A 147 -1.56 -6.03 -1.19
CA LEU A 147 -1.40 -6.87 -0.01
C LEU A 147 -1.56 -8.35 -0.36
N ALA A 148 -2.54 -8.68 -1.20
CA ALA A 148 -2.74 -10.04 -1.71
C ALA A 148 -1.49 -10.53 -2.47
N PHE A 149 -0.89 -9.66 -3.27
CA PHE A 149 0.32 -9.96 -4.01
C PHE A 149 1.50 -10.25 -3.07
N ILE A 150 1.78 -9.37 -2.12
CA ILE A 150 3.01 -9.46 -1.32
C ILE A 150 2.92 -10.49 -0.17
N LEU A 151 1.76 -10.62 0.48
CA LEU A 151 1.56 -11.45 1.68
C LEU A 151 1.10 -12.87 1.37
N ARG A 152 0.50 -13.08 0.18
CA ARG A 152 -0.05 -14.37 -0.24
C ARG A 152 0.55 -14.90 -1.54
N ASP A 153 1.55 -14.19 -2.09
CA ASP A 153 2.26 -14.51 -3.34
C ASP A 153 1.31 -14.71 -4.54
N GLN A 154 0.15 -14.06 -4.51
CA GLN A 154 -0.84 -14.10 -5.59
C GLN A 154 -0.37 -13.21 -6.72
N ARG A 155 -0.38 -13.67 -7.97
CA ARG A 155 0.17 -12.90 -9.11
C ARG A 155 -0.89 -12.53 -10.12
N GLY A 156 -0.73 -11.36 -10.75
CA GLY A 156 -1.60 -10.92 -11.84
C GLY A 156 -3.08 -10.94 -11.45
N LYS A 157 -3.89 -11.72 -12.18
CA LYS A 157 -5.33 -11.82 -11.96
C LYS A 157 -5.68 -12.37 -10.56
N ASP A 158 -4.92 -13.33 -10.06
CA ASP A 158 -5.25 -14.00 -8.81
C ASP A 158 -5.19 -13.06 -7.60
N ALA A 159 -4.32 -12.04 -7.65
CA ALA A 159 -4.26 -11.01 -6.61
C ALA A 159 -5.51 -10.09 -6.61
N PHE A 160 -6.05 -9.80 -7.80
CA PHE A 160 -7.31 -9.06 -7.93
C PHE A 160 -8.50 -9.90 -7.48
N ASP A 161 -8.52 -11.19 -7.86
CA ASP A 161 -9.56 -12.13 -7.45
C ASP A 161 -9.57 -12.29 -5.91
N TYR A 162 -8.38 -12.41 -5.31
CA TYR A 162 -8.23 -12.46 -3.86
C TYR A 162 -8.71 -11.17 -3.18
N SER A 163 -8.31 -9.99 -3.69
CA SER A 163 -8.77 -8.70 -3.14
C SER A 163 -10.30 -8.60 -3.14
N ARG A 164 -10.94 -9.03 -4.23
CA ARG A 164 -12.40 -9.02 -4.38
C ARG A 164 -13.10 -10.03 -3.49
N SER A 165 -12.43 -11.14 -3.16
CA SER A 165 -12.97 -12.16 -2.26
C SER A 165 -12.95 -11.75 -0.78
N SER A 166 -12.21 -10.69 -0.43
CA SER A 166 -12.16 -10.18 0.94
C SER A 166 -13.54 -9.68 1.40
N ASP A 167 -13.88 -9.93 2.67
CA ASP A 167 -15.17 -9.51 3.25
C ASP A 167 -15.40 -8.00 3.16
N ALA A 168 -14.31 -7.21 3.16
CA ALA A 168 -14.35 -5.77 2.93
C ALA A 168 -14.86 -5.42 1.53
N ALA A 169 -14.41 -6.11 0.47
CA ALA A 169 -14.90 -5.91 -0.89
C ALA A 169 -16.34 -6.41 -1.09
N ARG A 170 -16.73 -7.52 -0.43
CA ARG A 170 -18.11 -8.04 -0.47
C ARG A 170 -19.16 -7.08 0.08
N SER A 171 -18.82 -6.29 1.11
CA SER A 171 -19.76 -5.36 1.73
C SER A 171 -20.19 -4.17 0.85
N TRP A 172 -19.41 -3.84 -0.18
CA TRP A 172 -19.68 -2.71 -1.09
C TRP A 172 -20.13 -3.12 -2.50
N GLY A 173 -20.00 -4.41 -2.86
CA GLY A 173 -20.11 -4.86 -4.25
C GLY A 173 -21.00 -6.06 -4.52
N SER A 174 -21.70 -6.60 -3.53
CA SER A 174 -22.66 -7.68 -3.74
C SER A 174 -24.07 -7.08 -3.87
N PRO A 175 -24.72 -7.08 -5.04
CA PRO A 175 -26.18 -7.16 -5.02
C PRO A 175 -26.56 -8.50 -4.37
N PRO A 176 -27.72 -8.58 -3.69
CA PRO A 176 -28.26 -9.84 -3.17
C PRO A 176 -28.36 -10.93 -4.24
#